data_AF-A0A9W5VQG9-F1
#
_entry.id   AF-A0A9W5VQG9-F1
#
_cell.length_a   1.000
_cell.length_b   1.000
_cell.length_c   1.000
_cell.angle_alpha   90.00
_cell.angle_beta   90.00
_cell.angle_gamma   90.00
#
_symmetry.space_group_name_H-M   'P 1'
#
loop_
_entity.id
_entity.type
_entity.pdbx_description
1 polymer ?
#
loop_
_entity_poly.entity_id
_entity_poly.type
_entity_poly.pdbx_seq_one_letter_code
_entity_poly.pdbx_strand_id
1 'polypeptide(L)' 'MEQVRSKLENEISILRRLIERYRRSTDSESICMVIAYEYGLQALIEVYELSKQKEVMPF' A
#
# COMPACT_ATOMS: atom_id res chain seq x y z
N MET A 1 0.23 -6.56 -18.03
CA MET A 1 0.30 -5.47 -17.03
C MET A 1 -0.89 -5.48 -16.08
N GLU A 2 -2.10 -5.82 -16.55
CA GLU A 2 -3.35 -5.81 -15.77
C GLU A 2 -3.37 -6.69 -14.51
N GLN A 3 -2.76 -7.90 -14.56
CA GLN A 3 -2.61 -8.75 -13.36
C GLN A 3 -1.72 -8.14 -12.28
N VAL A 4 -0.71 -7.34 -12.65
CA VAL A 4 0.21 -6.71 -11.69
C VAL A 4 -0.49 -5.55 -10.99
N ARG A 5 -1.32 -4.78 -11.72
CA ARG A 5 -2.10 -3.68 -11.14
C ARG A 5 -3.14 -4.19 -10.13
N SER A 6 -3.90 -5.21 -10.50
CA SER A 6 -4.89 -5.81 -9.60
C SER A 6 -4.25 -6.38 -8.33
N LYS A 7 -3.05 -6.99 -8.45
CA LYS A 7 -2.26 -7.41 -7.28
C LYS A 7 -1.85 -6.22 -6.41
N LEU A 8 -1.32 -5.15 -7.00
CA LEU A 8 -0.94 -3.93 -6.25
C LEU A 8 -2.14 -3.31 -5.52
N GLU A 9 -3.31 -3.23 -6.16
CA GLU A 9 -4.53 -2.70 -5.54
C GLU A 9 -4.98 -3.55 -4.34
N ASN A 10 -4.90 -4.87 -4.47
CA ASN A 10 -5.18 -5.79 -3.37
C ASN A 10 -4.20 -5.60 -2.21
N GLU A 11 -2.89 -5.52 -2.48
CA GLU A 11 -1.88 -5.29 -1.44
C GLU A 11 -2.06 -3.94 -0.72
N ILE A 12 -2.36 -2.87 -1.47
CA ILE A 12 -2.69 -1.55 -0.90
C ILE A 12 -3.92 -1.63 0.02
N SER A 13 -4.97 -2.34 -0.41
CA SER A 13 -6.19 -2.52 0.38
C SER A 13 -5.93 -3.30 1.66
N ILE A 14 -5.14 -4.37 1.59
CA ILE A 14 -4.73 -5.17 2.76
C ILE A 14 -3.93 -4.32 3.74
N LEU A 15 -2.91 -3.59 3.27
CA LEU A 15 -2.09 -2.74 4.14
C LEU A 15 -2.91 -1.68 4.87
N ARG A 16 -3.83 -1.01 4.17
CA ARG A 16 -4.73 -0.01 4.79
C ARG A 16 -5.56 -0.60 5.91
N ARG A 17 -6.12 -1.80 5.71
CA ARG A 17 -6.89 -2.51 6.74
C ARG A 17 -6.04 -2.91 7.94
N LEU A 18 -4.80 -3.34 7.71
CA LEU A 18 -3.86 -3.65 8.79
C LEU A 18 -3.53 -2.41 9.59
N ILE A 19 -3.18 -1.29 8.94
CA ILE A 19 -2.91 -0.01 9.60
C ILE A 19 -4.10 0.42 10.46
N GLU A 20 -5.33 0.37 9.93
CA GLU A 20 -6.54 0.74 10.68
C GLU A 20 -6.74 -0.18 11.90
N ARG A 21 -6.49 -1.48 11.75
CA ARG A 21 -6.58 -2.45 12.84
C ARG A 21 -5.53 -2.19 13.93
N TYR A 22 -4.27 -1.96 13.56
CA TYR A 22 -3.21 -1.71 14.52
C TYR A 22 -3.36 -0.35 15.19
N ARG A 23 -3.86 0.68 14.50
CA ARG A 23 -4.18 1.99 15.11
C ARG A 23 -5.25 1.91 16.20
N ARG A 24 -6.17 0.94 16.11
CA ARG A 24 -7.21 0.68 17.13
C ARG A 24 -6.77 -0.32 18.20
N SER A 25 -5.58 -0.90 18.06
CA SER A 25 -5.06 -1.86 19.03
C SER A 25 -4.64 -1.15 20.31
N THR A 26 -4.83 -1.82 21.44
CA THR A 26 -4.30 -1.38 22.75
C THR A 26 -2.89 -1.91 23.01
N ASP A 27 -2.34 -2.68 22.07
CA ASP A 27 -0.98 -3.21 22.15
C ASP A 27 0.04 -2.08 21.96
N SER A 28 0.97 -1.93 22.90
CA SER A 28 2.02 -0.90 22.84
C SER A 28 2.94 -1.05 21.62
N GLU A 29 3.12 -2.28 21.13
CA GLU A 29 3.94 -2.56 19.94
C GLU A 29 3.20 -2.27 18.62
N SER A 30 1.88 -2.03 18.68
CA SER A 30 1.09 -1.73 17.49
C SER A 30 1.50 -0.43 16.81
N ILE A 31 2.06 0.53 17.55
CA ILE A 31 2.59 1.79 16.99
C ILE A 31 3.73 1.51 16.01
N CYS A 32 4.67 0.62 16.37
CA CYS A 32 5.78 0.23 15.49
C CYS A 32 5.25 -0.41 14.20
N MET A 33 4.21 -1.24 14.32
CA MET A 33 3.55 -1.88 13.17
C MET A 33 2.84 -0.86 12.27
N VAL A 34 2.15 0.13 12.84
CA VAL A 34 1.51 1.22 12.09
C VAL A 34 2.55 1.99 11.29
N ILE A 35 3.66 2.40 11.92
CA ILE A 35 4.74 3.14 11.27
C ILE A 35 5.34 2.32 10.12
N ALA A 36 5.69 1.06 10.37
CA ALA A 36 6.28 0.19 9.36
C ALA A 36 5.34 0.01 8.14
N TYR A 37 4.04 -0.19 8.38
CA TYR A 37 3.07 -0.34 7.30
C TYR A 37 2.77 0.98 6.58
N GLU A 38 2.81 2.13 7.24
CA GLU A 38 2.66 3.43 6.56
C GLU A 38 3.80 3.67 5.57
N TYR A 39 5.04 3.37 5.95
CA TYR A 39 6.18 3.43 5.04
C TYR A 39 6.04 2.46 3.86
N GLY A 40 5.65 1.21 4.13
CA GLY A 40 5.40 0.22 3.08
C GLY A 40 4.26 0.63 2.13
N LEU A 41 3.19 1.23 2.67
CA LEU A 41 2.05 1.71 1.91
C LEU A 41 2.45 2.85 0.97
N GLN A 42 3.29 3.79 1.45
CA GLN A 42 3.79 4.88 0.62
C GLN A 42 4.58 4.34 -0.59
N ALA A 43 5.52 3.42 -0.36
CA ALA A 43 6.29 2.81 -1.45
C ALA A 43 5.39 2.06 -2.45
N LEU A 44 4.37 1.34 -1.97
CA LEU A 44 3.41 0.65 -2.84
C LEU A 44 2.56 1.61 -3.68
N ILE A 45 2.16 2.75 -3.13
CA ILE A 45 1.43 3.79 -3.86
C ILE A 45 2.32 4.40 -4.96
N GLU A 46 3.57 4.73 -4.64
CA GLU A 46 4.52 5.27 -5.63
C GLU A 46 4.72 4.30 -6.80
N VAL A 47 4.91 3.00 -6.51
CA VAL A 47 5.02 1.96 -7.55
C VAL A 47 3.73 1.85 -8.37
N TYR A 48 2.57 1.92 -7.73
CA TYR A 48 1.28 1.87 -8.42
C TYR A 48 1.09 3.08 -9.36
N GLU A 49 1.44 4.28 -8.93
CA GLU A 49 1.37 5.50 -9.75
C GLU A 49 2.33 5.45 -10.94
N LEU A 50 3.57 5.01 -10.72
CA LEU A 50 4.56 4.79 -11.80
C LEU A 50 4.07 3.73 -12.80
N SER A 51 3.38 2.68 -12.31
CA SER A 51 2.78 1.66 -13.17
C SER A 51 1.61 2.18 -14.01
N LYS A 52 0.92 3.24 -13.55
CA LYS A 52 -0.11 3.96 -14.32
C LYS A 52 0.51 4.85 -15.39
N GLN A 53 1.55 5.61 -15.05
CA GLN A 53 2.20 6.54 -15.99
C GLN A 53 2.79 5.83 -17.22
N LYS A 54 3.34 4.61 -17.05
CA LYS A 54 3.85 3.81 -18.18
C LYS A 54 2.79 3.36 -19.18
N GLU A 55 1.52 3.36 -18.81
CA GLU A 55 0.42 2.94 -19.69
C GLU A 55 -0.21 4.12 -20.46
N VAL A 56 0.07 5.36 -20.06
CA VAL A 56 -0.55 6.60 -20.58
C VAL A 56 0.39 7.40 -21.49
N MET A 57 1.61 6.92 -21.78
CA MET A 57 2.45 7.50 -22.83
C MET A 57 2.22 6.76 -24.15
N PRO A 58 1.35 7.25 -25.05
CA PRO A 58 1.41 6.88 -26.45
C PRO A 58 2.63 7.59 -27.05
N PHE A 59 3.53 6.81 -27.64
CA PHE A 59 4.40 7.36 -28.67
C PHE A 59 3.55 7.72 -29.90
#